data_AF-A0A6L2PGW7-F1
#
_entry.id   AF-A0A6L2PGW7-F1
#
_cell.length_a   1.000
_cell.length_b   1.000
_cell.length_c   1.000
_cell.angle_alpha   90.00
_cell.angle_beta   90.00
_cell.angle_gamma   90.00
#
_symmetry.space_group_name_H-M   'P 1'
#
loop_
_entity.id
_entity.type
_entity.pdbx_description
1 polymer ?
#
loop_
_entity_poly.entity_id
_entity_poly.type
_entity_poly.pdbx_seq_one_letter_code
_entity_poly.pdbx_strand_id
1 'polypeptide(L)' 'MKLKLKGQHFNRIEEIQTESQDLMKTLTRNDFQQCFQSRKSRWDPCINAQGDYFEGDGGK' A
#
# COMPACT_ATOMS: atom_id res chain seq x y z
N MET A 1 0.70 0.19 -6.41
CA MET A 1 -0.52 0.29 -7.23
C MET A 1 -1.15 1.68 -7.21
N LYS A 2 -1.69 2.17 -6.07
CA LYS A 2 -2.43 3.46 -6.00
C LYS A 2 -1.73 4.64 -6.69
N LEU A 3 -0.43 4.85 -6.42
CA LEU A 3 0.32 5.98 -7.01
C LEU A 3 0.39 5.97 -8.54
N LYS A 4 0.30 4.78 -9.16
CA LYS A 4 0.44 4.62 -10.61
C LYS A 4 -0.91 4.69 -11.32
N LEU A 5 -1.98 4.21 -10.70
CA LEU A 5 -3.33 4.18 -11.27
C LEU A 5 -4.17 5.42 -10.96
N LYS A 6 -3.79 6.19 -9.92
CA LYS A 6 -4.56 7.36 -9.48
C LYS A 6 -4.56 8.43 -10.57
N GLY A 7 -5.76 8.90 -10.94
CA GLY A 7 -5.95 9.98 -11.91
C GLY A 7 -6.01 9.52 -13.36
N GLN A 8 -5.80 8.22 -13.63
CA GLN A 8 -6.03 7.66 -14.95
C GLN A 8 -7.53 7.33 -15.12
N HIS A 9 -8.09 7.72 -16.26
CA HIS A 9 -9.43 7.36 -16.67
C HIS A 9 -9.37 6.14 -17.59
N PHE A 10 -10.22 5.15 -17.31
CA PHE A 10 -10.35 3.94 -18.11
C PHE A 10 -11.78 3.86 -18.64
N ASN A 11 -11.94 3.54 -19.92
CA ASN A 11 -13.26 3.49 -20.56
C ASN A 11 -13.93 2.14 -20.38
N ARG A 12 -13.13 1.09 -20.12
CA ARG A 12 -13.59 -0.28 -20.00
C ARG A 12 -12.99 -0.95 -18.78
N ILE A 13 -13.74 -1.90 -18.21
CA ILE A 13 -13.28 -2.70 -17.06
C ILE A 13 -12.06 -3.55 -17.43
N GLU A 14 -12.01 -4.05 -18.67
CA GLU A 14 -10.89 -4.85 -19.20
C GLU A 14 -9.55 -4.10 -19.14
N GLU A 15 -9.57 -2.78 -19.38
CA GLU A 15 -8.39 -1.92 -19.31
C GLU A 15 -7.89 -1.81 -17.87
N ILE A 16 -8.80 -1.62 -16.90
CA ILE A 16 -8.48 -1.56 -15.47
C ILE A 16 -7.86 -2.88 -15.01
N GLN A 17 -8.45 -4.01 -15.41
CA GLN A 17 -7.98 -5.34 -15.05
C GLN A 17 -6.59 -5.62 -15.61
N THR A 18 -6.39 -5.34 -16.90
CA THR A 18 -5.10 -5.54 -17.58
C THR A 18 -4.01 -4.68 -16.93
N GLU A 19 -4.25 -3.37 -16.79
CA GLU A 19 -3.25 -2.45 -16.23
C GLU A 19 -2.93 -2.78 -14.77
N SER A 20 -3.95 -3.11 -13.97
CA SER A 20 -3.75 -3.53 -12.58
C SER A 20 -2.93 -4.81 -12.51
N GLN A 21 -3.22 -5.79 -13.38
CA GLN A 21 -2.54 -7.07 -13.38
C GLN A 21 -1.10 -6.95 -13.85
N ASP A 22 -0.83 -6.16 -14.88
CA ASP A 22 0.52 -5.92 -15.35
C ASP A 22 1.36 -5.21 -14.30
N LEU A 23 0.78 -4.25 -13.59
CA LEU A 23 1.45 -3.59 -12.47
C LEU A 23 1.68 -4.52 -11.27
N MET A 24 0.81 -5.50 -11.03
CA MET A 24 1.09 -6.54 -10.02
C MET A 24 2.22 -7.46 -10.44
N LYS A 25 2.34 -7.81 -11.73
CA LYS A 25 3.41 -8.66 -12.25
C LYS A 25 4.79 -8.04 -12.08
N THR A 26 4.90 -6.71 -11.97
CA THR A 26 6.18 -6.05 -11.71
C THR A 26 6.65 -6.17 -10.26
N LEU A 27 5.79 -6.59 -9.33
CA LEU A 27 6.16 -6.75 -7.93
C LEU A 27 7.08 -7.96 -7.76
N THR A 28 8.17 -7.74 -7.04
CA THR A 28 9.14 -8.77 -6.71
C THR A 28 8.81 -9.40 -5.37
N ARG A 29 9.39 -10.59 -5.11
CA ARG A 29 9.34 -11.22 -3.78
C ARG A 29 9.83 -10.27 -2.67
N ASN A 30 10.84 -9.46 -2.97
CA ASN A 30 11.42 -8.53 -2.01
C ASN A 30 10.42 -7.43 -1.62
N ASP A 31 9.61 -6.93 -2.56
CA ASP A 31 8.57 -5.93 -2.26
C ASP A 31 7.57 -6.47 -1.23
N PHE A 32 7.13 -7.72 -1.40
CA PHE A 32 6.26 -8.38 -0.42
C PHE A 32 6.96 -8.59 0.92
N GLN A 33 8.21 -9.05 0.91
CA GLN A 33 8.99 -9.25 2.14
C GLN A 33 9.14 -7.94 2.91
N GLN A 34 9.45 -6.83 2.24
CA GLN A 34 9.53 -5.51 2.84
C GLN A 34 8.20 -5.09 3.46
N CYS A 35 7.07 -5.30 2.77
CA CYS A 35 5.75 -5.03 3.35
C CYS A 35 5.52 -5.80 4.67
N PHE A 36 5.92 -7.08 4.75
CA PHE A 36 5.83 -7.84 6.00
C PHE A 36 6.75 -7.30 7.09
N GLN A 37 7.95 -6.83 6.75
CA GLN A 37 8.85 -6.19 7.73
C GLN A 37 8.29 -4.86 8.22
N SER A 38 7.81 -4.00 7.32
CA SER A 38 7.16 -2.73 7.67
C SER A 38 5.93 -2.93 8.54
N ARG A 39 5.16 -4.01 8.33
CA ARG A 39 4.05 -4.36 9.23
C ARG A 39 4.54 -4.65 10.66
N LYS A 40 5.65 -5.36 10.82
CA LYS A 40 6.21 -5.68 12.14
C LYS A 40 6.79 -4.45 12.82
N SER A 41 7.47 -3.58 12.09
CA SER A 41 8.01 -2.33 12.66
C SER A 41 6.92 -1.40 13.20
N ARG A 42 5.68 -1.58 12.77
CA ARG A 42 4.50 -0.82 13.22
C ARG A 42 3.88 -1.33 14.51
N TRP A 43 4.33 -2.47 15.05
CA TRP A 43 3.78 -3.01 16.30
C TRP A 43 4.07 -2.11 17.51
N ASP A 44 5.32 -1.68 17.68
CA ASP A 44 5.69 -0.85 18.84
C ASP A 44 4.97 0.51 18.84
N PRO A 45 4.90 1.27 17.73
CA PRO A 45 4.10 2.49 17.67
C PRO A 45 2.61 2.27 17.96
N CYS A 46 2.04 1.15 17.49
CA CYS A 46 0.64 0.80 17.76
C CYS A 46 0.38 0.57 19.25
N ILE A 47 1.30 -0.14 19.93
CA ILE A 47 1.24 -0.39 21.37
C ILE A 47 1.38 0.94 22.14
N ASN A 48 2.35 1.77 21.75
CA ASN A 48 2.58 3.07 22.38
C ASN A 48 1.40 4.03 22.20
N ALA A 49 0.71 3.95 21.06
CA ALA A 49 -0.51 4.69 20.79
C ALA A 49 -1.74 4.09 21.49
N GLN A 50 -1.61 3.00 22.25
CA GLN A 50 -2.71 2.32 22.93
C GLN A 50 -3.86 1.92 21.99
N GLY A 51 -3.52 1.62 20.72
CA GLY A 51 -4.49 1.30 19.68
C GLY A 51 -5.02 2.50 18.89
N ASP A 52 -4.64 3.74 19.25
CA ASP A 52 -4.94 4.92 18.44
C ASP A 52 -4.15 4.92 17.13
N TYR A 53 -4.68 5.64 16.14
CA TYR A 53 -4.01 5.82 14.86
C TYR A 53 -2.77 6.72 15.01
N PHE A 54 -1.60 6.21 14.61
CA PHE A 54 -0.30 6.85 14.85
C PHE A 54 0.40 7.39 13.60
N GLU A 55 -0.24 7.33 12.42
CA GLU A 55 0.37 7.76 11.14
C GLU A 55 -0.50 8.80 10.42
N GLY A 56 -0.49 10.04 10.91
CA GLY A 56 -1.12 11.18 10.23
C GLY A 56 -0.67 12.50 10.84
N ASP A 57 -1.24 13.63 10.41
CA ASP A 57 -0.95 14.97 10.95
C ASP A 57 -1.41 15.16 12.42
N GLY A 58 -1.78 14.08 13.11
CA GLY A 58 -2.30 14.05 14.48
C GLY A 58 -1.24 13.79 15.56
N GLY A 59 0.04 14.02 15.28
CA GLY A 59 1.10 14.04 16.30
C GLY A 59 1.42 15.47 16.72
N LYS A 60 1.18 15.82 17.98
CA LYS A 60 1.77 17.00 18.62
C LYS A 60 3.29 16.89 18.69
#